data_AF-A0A4U2D3B4-F1
#
_entry.id   AF-A0A4U2D3B4-F1
#
_cell.length_a   1.000
_cell.length_b   1.000
_cell.length_c   1.000
_cell.angle_alpha   90.00
_cell.angle_beta   90.00
_cell.angle_gamma   90.00
#
_symmetry.space_group_name_H-M   'P 1'
#
loop_
_entity.id
_entity.type
_entity.pdbx_description
1 polymer ?
#
loop_
_entity_poly.entity_id
_entity_poly.type
_entity_poly.pdbx_seq_one_letter_code
_entity_poly.pdbx_strand_id
1 'polypeptide(L)'
;MKQITLKTLLASSILLAVGCASTSTPTVDFPNNKETGEALLTPVAVAASSHDGNGPDRLIDQDLTTRWSSAGDGEWATLDYGSVQEFDAVQASFSKGNERQSKFDIQVSVDGENWTTVLENQLSSGKAIGLERFQFEPAVQARYVRYVGHGNTKNGWNSVTGLAAVNCNINACPASHIITSDVVAAEAAMIAEMKAVEKARKDARKDLRSGNFGVAAVYPCETSVECDTRSALPVPTGLPATPVAGNAPSENFDMTHWYLSQPFDHDKNGKPDDVSEWNLANGYQHPEIFYTADDGGLVFKSYVKGVRTSKNTKYARTELREMMRRGDQSISTKGVNKNNWVFSSAPESDLEAAAGIDGVLEATLKIDHATTTGNANEVGRFIIGQIHDQNDEPIRLYYRKLPNQATGAVYFAHESQDATKEDFYPLVGDMTAEVGDDGIALGEVFSYRIDVKGNTMTVTLMREGKDDVVQVVDMSNSGYDVGGKYMYFKAGVYNQNISGDLDDYSQATFYQLDVSHDQYQK
;
A
#
# COMPACT_ATOMS: atom_id res chain seq x y z
N MET A 1 -67.91 -41.32 -46.16
CA MET A 1 -67.94 -40.62 -44.86
C MET A 1 -67.72 -39.14 -45.13
N LYS A 2 -68.74 -38.32 -44.83
CA LYS A 2 -68.82 -36.85 -44.63
C LYS A 2 -68.09 -35.87 -45.59
N GLN A 3 -68.95 -35.03 -46.21
CA GLN A 3 -68.69 -33.67 -46.69
C GLN A 3 -68.11 -32.76 -45.60
N ILE A 4 -67.42 -31.66 -46.01
CA ILE A 4 -67.83 -30.24 -45.79
C ILE A 4 -66.65 -29.32 -46.15
N THR A 5 -66.90 -28.41 -47.11
CA THR A 5 -66.22 -27.13 -47.36
C THR A 5 -66.57 -26.09 -46.28
N LEU A 6 -65.65 -25.20 -45.83
CA LEU A 6 -65.86 -23.73 -45.79
C LEU A 6 -64.78 -22.88 -45.07
N LYS A 7 -64.43 -21.78 -45.76
CA LYS A 7 -64.31 -20.36 -45.35
C LYS A 7 -63.26 -19.87 -44.33
N THR A 8 -62.37 -19.02 -44.87
CA THR A 8 -62.05 -17.64 -44.48
C THR A 8 -62.63 -17.06 -43.19
N LEU A 9 -61.75 -16.40 -42.41
CA LEU A 9 -62.08 -15.21 -41.63
C LEU A 9 -60.91 -14.21 -41.65
N LEU A 10 -61.14 -13.08 -42.33
CA LEU A 10 -60.51 -11.80 -42.04
C LEU A 10 -60.98 -11.36 -40.65
N ALA A 11 -60.06 -10.93 -39.80
CA ALA A 11 -60.38 -10.05 -38.67
C ALA A 11 -59.42 -8.87 -38.72
N SER A 12 -59.94 -7.74 -39.20
CA SER A 12 -59.34 -6.42 -39.00
C SER A 12 -59.33 -6.10 -37.50
N SER A 13 -58.15 -5.86 -36.93
CA SER A 13 -58.01 -5.18 -35.65
C SER A 13 -57.39 -3.80 -35.88
N ILE A 14 -58.25 -2.83 -35.61
CA ILE A 14 -58.06 -1.38 -35.57
C ILE A 14 -56.81 -1.04 -34.73
N LEU A 15 -55.84 -0.35 -35.34
CA LEU A 15 -54.83 0.41 -34.59
C LEU A 15 -55.55 1.61 -33.97
N LEU A 16 -55.87 1.53 -32.68
CA LEU A 16 -56.19 2.71 -31.88
C LEU A 16 -54.85 3.40 -31.58
N ALA A 17 -54.57 4.50 -32.29
CA ALA A 17 -53.55 5.44 -31.92
C ALA A 17 -53.97 6.15 -30.62
N VAL A 18 -53.67 5.53 -29.47
CA VAL A 18 -53.66 6.23 -28.19
C VAL A 18 -52.37 7.04 -28.17
N GLY A 19 -52.48 8.31 -28.54
CA GLY A 19 -51.44 9.29 -28.30
C GLY A 19 -51.22 9.42 -26.80
N CYS A 20 -50.31 8.63 -26.26
CA CYS A 20 -49.59 9.03 -25.07
C CYS A 20 -48.77 10.25 -25.49
N ALA A 21 -49.23 11.44 -25.12
CA ALA A 21 -48.34 12.58 -25.00
C ALA A 21 -47.32 12.21 -23.91
N SER A 22 -46.25 11.54 -24.32
CA SER A 22 -45.01 11.53 -23.59
C SER A 22 -44.64 13.00 -23.44
N THR A 23 -44.79 13.52 -22.23
CA THR A 23 -44.12 14.75 -21.85
C THR A 23 -42.64 14.42 -21.94
N SER A 24 -42.06 14.63 -23.13
CA SER A 24 -40.63 14.59 -23.37
C SER A 24 -40.02 15.50 -22.32
N THR A 25 -39.33 14.90 -21.36
CA THR A 25 -38.38 15.63 -20.53
C THR A 25 -37.50 16.40 -21.51
N PRO A 26 -37.28 17.71 -21.34
CA PRO A 26 -36.44 18.47 -22.27
C PRO A 26 -35.08 17.79 -22.31
N THR A 27 -34.81 17.06 -23.38
CA THR A 27 -33.50 16.50 -23.67
C THR A 27 -32.63 17.69 -24.03
N VAL A 28 -31.58 17.92 -23.25
CA VAL A 28 -30.53 18.86 -23.64
C VAL A 28 -29.95 18.30 -24.94
N ASP A 29 -30.35 18.89 -26.07
CA ASP A 29 -29.94 18.46 -27.39
C ASP A 29 -28.93 19.47 -27.93
N PHE A 30 -27.69 19.00 -28.10
CA PHE A 30 -26.61 19.77 -28.67
C PHE A 30 -26.46 19.40 -30.14
N PRO A 31 -26.27 20.37 -31.04
CA PRO A 31 -26.23 20.13 -32.48
C PRO A 31 -25.06 19.22 -32.93
N ASN A 32 -24.04 19.04 -32.09
CA ASN A 32 -22.85 18.23 -32.35
C ASN A 32 -22.78 16.92 -31.53
N ASN A 33 -23.92 16.39 -31.09
CA ASN A 33 -24.02 15.07 -30.43
C ASN A 33 -23.67 13.92 -31.40
N LYS A 34 -22.39 13.53 -31.48
CA LYS A 34 -21.91 12.42 -32.33
C LYS A 34 -21.83 11.11 -31.57
N GLU A 35 -22.46 10.05 -32.07
CA GLU A 35 -22.35 8.70 -31.48
C GLU A 35 -20.97 8.05 -31.69
N THR A 36 -20.24 8.48 -32.73
CA THR A 36 -18.89 7.99 -33.05
C THR A 36 -18.00 9.17 -33.44
N GLY A 37 -16.70 9.03 -33.25
CA GLY A 37 -15.73 10.07 -33.57
C GLY A 37 -14.31 9.58 -33.40
N GLU A 38 -13.36 10.50 -33.51
CA GLU A 38 -11.95 10.24 -33.23
C GLU A 38 -11.74 9.90 -31.74
N ALA A 39 -10.70 9.12 -31.47
CA ALA A 39 -10.32 8.77 -30.10
C ALA A 39 -10.05 10.04 -29.28
N LEU A 40 -10.38 9.99 -27.98
CA LEU A 40 -10.05 11.08 -27.07
C LEU A 40 -8.53 11.21 -26.95
N LEU A 41 -8.06 12.45 -26.86
CA LEU A 41 -6.67 12.71 -26.53
C LEU A 41 -6.38 12.22 -25.11
N THR A 42 -5.26 11.50 -24.94
CA THR A 42 -4.78 11.12 -23.62
C THR A 42 -3.93 12.26 -23.05
N PRO A 43 -4.21 12.74 -21.84
CA PRO A 43 -3.33 13.70 -21.15
C PRO A 43 -1.90 13.15 -21.01
N VAL A 44 -0.89 14.01 -21.16
CA VAL A 44 0.52 13.65 -20.98
C VAL A 44 0.97 13.74 -19.52
N ALA A 45 0.24 14.49 -18.70
CA ALA A 45 0.45 14.57 -17.27
C ALA A 45 -0.87 14.89 -16.55
N VAL A 46 -0.96 14.50 -15.28
CA VAL A 46 -2.08 14.82 -14.39
C VAL A 46 -1.55 15.21 -13.02
N ALA A 47 -2.20 16.19 -12.39
CA ALA A 47 -1.83 16.68 -11.07
C ALA A 47 -3.09 17.03 -10.26
N ALA A 48 -2.98 17.09 -8.95
CA ALA A 48 -4.06 17.53 -8.07
C ALA A 48 -3.52 18.44 -6.97
N SER A 49 -4.39 19.25 -6.36
CA SER A 49 -4.04 20.03 -5.17
C SER A 49 -3.76 19.13 -3.97
N SER A 50 -4.51 18.04 -3.83
CA SER A 50 -4.35 17.04 -2.79
C SER A 50 -5.07 15.73 -3.12
N HIS A 51 -4.85 14.70 -2.31
CA HIS A 51 -5.65 13.48 -2.27
C HIS A 51 -5.43 12.66 -0.99
N ASP A 52 -6.33 11.69 -0.74
CA ASP A 52 -6.27 10.73 0.38
C ASP A 52 -5.41 9.48 0.09
N GLY A 53 -4.51 9.57 -0.89
CA GLY A 53 -3.72 8.49 -1.48
C GLY A 53 -4.31 7.95 -2.78
N ASN A 54 -5.61 8.15 -3.01
CA ASN A 54 -6.23 7.87 -4.31
C ASN A 54 -5.94 9.05 -5.26
N GLY A 55 -4.81 8.97 -5.98
CA GLY A 55 -4.25 10.04 -6.80
C GLY A 55 -4.97 10.38 -8.11
N PRO A 56 -4.56 11.47 -8.79
CA PRO A 56 -5.16 11.95 -10.04
C PRO A 56 -4.88 11.07 -11.27
N ASP A 57 -3.88 10.18 -11.22
CA ASP A 57 -3.61 9.16 -12.24
C ASP A 57 -4.85 8.29 -12.54
N ARG A 58 -5.69 8.09 -11.52
CA ARG A 58 -6.93 7.29 -11.59
C ARG A 58 -8.09 7.99 -12.27
N LEU A 59 -7.89 9.21 -12.76
CA LEU A 59 -8.88 9.90 -13.60
C LEU A 59 -8.80 9.44 -15.07
N ILE A 60 -7.68 8.84 -15.46
CA ILE A 60 -7.33 8.60 -16.87
C ILE A 60 -6.97 7.14 -17.15
N ASP A 61 -7.31 6.22 -16.25
CA ASP A 61 -7.03 4.77 -16.38
C ASP A 61 -8.18 3.95 -16.97
N GLN A 62 -9.30 4.61 -17.29
CA GLN A 62 -10.53 4.00 -17.81
C GLN A 62 -11.12 2.91 -16.89
N ASP A 63 -10.90 3.01 -15.57
CA ASP A 63 -11.40 2.05 -14.59
C ASP A 63 -12.38 2.70 -13.59
N LEU A 64 -13.65 2.31 -13.63
CA LEU A 64 -14.67 2.83 -12.70
C LEU A 64 -14.47 2.36 -11.25
N THR A 65 -13.53 1.45 -10.99
CA THR A 65 -13.24 0.91 -9.65
C THR A 65 -12.11 1.66 -8.94
N THR A 66 -11.35 2.49 -9.66
CA THR A 66 -10.38 3.44 -9.11
C THR A 66 -10.98 4.84 -9.10
N ARG A 67 -10.33 5.79 -8.41
CA ARG A 67 -10.80 7.17 -8.33
C ARG A 67 -9.67 8.10 -7.92
N TRP A 68 -9.73 9.37 -8.28
CA TRP A 68 -9.12 10.42 -7.48
C TRP A 68 -10.03 10.76 -6.29
N SER A 69 -9.48 11.05 -5.11
CA SER A 69 -10.27 11.51 -3.97
C SER A 69 -9.56 12.54 -3.12
N SER A 70 -10.23 13.67 -2.90
CA SER A 70 -9.77 14.75 -2.05
C SER A 70 -10.94 15.32 -1.23
N ALA A 71 -10.68 15.71 0.02
CA ALA A 71 -11.67 16.33 0.88
C ALA A 71 -11.35 17.82 1.04
N GLY A 72 -12.32 18.68 0.73
CA GLY A 72 -12.14 20.13 0.79
C GLY A 72 -12.87 20.85 -0.32
N ASP A 73 -13.33 22.05 -0.03
CA ASP A 73 -13.90 22.95 -1.04
C ASP A 73 -12.76 23.63 -1.81
N GLY A 74 -12.84 23.65 -3.14
CA GLY A 74 -11.82 24.24 -4.02
C GLY A 74 -10.65 23.32 -4.38
N GLU A 75 -10.62 22.10 -3.84
CA GLU A 75 -9.63 21.09 -4.23
C GLU A 75 -9.81 20.68 -5.69
N TRP A 76 -8.71 20.53 -6.42
CA TRP A 76 -8.73 20.40 -7.86
C TRP A 76 -7.89 19.25 -8.40
N ALA A 77 -8.23 18.80 -9.62
CA ALA A 77 -7.41 17.92 -10.44
C ALA A 77 -7.28 18.49 -11.86
N THR A 78 -6.07 18.49 -12.39
CA THR A 78 -5.69 19.10 -13.67
C THR A 78 -5.17 18.04 -14.63
N LEU A 79 -5.67 18.06 -15.86
CA LEU A 79 -5.16 17.30 -17.00
C LEU A 79 -4.32 18.22 -17.89
N ASP A 80 -3.07 17.85 -18.18
CA ASP A 80 -2.21 18.50 -19.17
C ASP A 80 -2.20 17.70 -20.47
N TYR A 81 -2.67 18.28 -21.57
CA TYR A 81 -2.69 17.66 -22.90
C TYR A 81 -1.38 17.87 -23.69
N GLY A 82 -0.38 18.54 -23.10
CA GLY A 82 0.96 18.76 -23.65
C GLY A 82 1.04 19.87 -24.71
N SER A 83 -0.09 20.22 -25.32
CA SER A 83 -0.22 21.29 -26.31
C SER A 83 -1.64 21.86 -26.30
N VAL A 84 -1.83 23.04 -26.88
CA VAL A 84 -3.14 23.71 -26.95
C VAL A 84 -4.05 22.96 -27.95
N GLN A 85 -5.25 22.62 -27.50
CA GLN A 85 -6.30 21.94 -28.24
C GLN A 85 -7.61 22.73 -28.10
N GLU A 86 -8.55 22.49 -29.02
CA GLU A 86 -9.90 23.03 -28.90
C GLU A 86 -10.81 22.04 -28.17
N PHE A 87 -11.54 22.51 -27.15
CA PHE A 87 -12.50 21.70 -26.37
C PHE A 87 -13.83 22.45 -26.20
N ASP A 88 -14.93 21.71 -26.15
CA ASP A 88 -16.29 22.21 -25.91
C ASP A 88 -17.04 21.40 -24.85
N ALA A 89 -16.43 20.36 -24.27
CA ALA A 89 -17.04 19.59 -23.21
C ALA A 89 -16.00 18.89 -22.32
N VAL A 90 -16.48 18.38 -21.18
CA VAL A 90 -15.82 17.31 -20.44
C VAL A 90 -16.77 16.12 -20.29
N GLN A 91 -16.21 14.92 -20.17
CA GLN A 91 -16.91 13.76 -19.66
C GLN A 91 -16.30 13.36 -18.31
N ALA A 92 -17.15 13.06 -17.33
CA ALA A 92 -16.73 12.67 -15.99
C ALA A 92 -17.59 11.54 -15.44
N SER A 93 -16.97 10.59 -14.76
CA SER A 93 -17.65 9.55 -13.98
C SER A 93 -17.36 9.75 -12.49
N PHE A 94 -18.35 9.48 -11.63
CA PHE A 94 -18.29 9.89 -10.22
C PHE A 94 -18.39 8.68 -9.28
N SER A 95 -17.50 8.66 -8.28
CA SER A 95 -17.55 7.63 -7.23
C SER A 95 -18.81 7.78 -6.40
N LYS A 96 -19.64 6.72 -6.40
CA LYS A 96 -20.99 6.72 -5.83
C LYS A 96 -21.92 7.73 -6.52
N GLY A 97 -21.73 7.95 -7.82
CA GLY A 97 -22.49 8.91 -8.62
C GLY A 97 -23.99 8.61 -8.71
N ASN A 98 -24.44 7.41 -8.38
CA ASN A 98 -25.85 7.03 -8.26
C ASN A 98 -26.44 7.17 -6.85
N GLU A 99 -25.64 7.62 -5.87
CA GLU A 99 -26.08 7.79 -4.47
C GLU A 99 -26.11 9.26 -4.02
N ARG A 100 -25.42 10.16 -4.74
CA ARG A 100 -25.20 11.57 -4.40
C ARG A 100 -24.75 12.35 -5.64
N GLN A 101 -24.95 13.66 -5.62
CA GLN A 101 -24.54 14.55 -6.70
C GLN A 101 -23.24 15.26 -6.31
N SER A 102 -22.24 15.22 -7.18
CA SER A 102 -20.98 15.97 -7.03
C SER A 102 -21.16 17.41 -7.50
N LYS A 103 -20.56 18.35 -6.80
CA LYS A 103 -20.58 19.79 -7.11
C LYS A 103 -19.21 20.22 -7.60
N PHE A 104 -19.13 20.94 -8.72
CA PHE A 104 -17.84 21.32 -9.28
C PHE A 104 -17.93 22.45 -10.31
N ASP A 105 -16.77 23.02 -10.62
CA ASP A 105 -16.52 23.87 -11.78
C ASP A 105 -15.54 23.19 -12.73
N ILE A 106 -15.56 23.59 -14.00
CA ILE A 106 -14.50 23.28 -14.97
C ILE A 106 -13.82 24.58 -15.37
N GLN A 107 -12.50 24.57 -15.26
CA GLN A 107 -11.62 25.66 -15.67
C GLN A 107 -10.63 25.17 -16.71
N VAL A 108 -10.21 26.09 -17.58
CA VAL A 108 -9.23 25.81 -18.63
C VAL A 108 -8.11 26.83 -18.62
N SER A 109 -6.95 26.44 -19.15
CA SER A 109 -5.80 27.33 -19.31
C SER A 109 -4.94 26.95 -20.52
N VAL A 110 -4.27 27.94 -21.09
CA VAL A 110 -3.24 27.76 -22.13
C VAL A 110 -1.84 27.68 -21.52
N ASP A 111 -1.57 28.45 -20.46
CA ASP A 111 -0.26 28.61 -19.84
C ASP A 111 -0.10 27.84 -18.52
N GLY A 112 -1.19 27.36 -17.93
CA GLY A 112 -1.22 26.67 -16.63
C GLY A 112 -1.28 27.60 -15.43
N GLU A 113 -1.22 28.91 -15.64
CA GLU A 113 -1.17 29.95 -14.60
C GLU A 113 -2.48 30.73 -14.54
N ASN A 114 -3.00 31.14 -15.70
CA ASN A 114 -4.22 31.92 -15.84
C ASN A 114 -5.39 31.00 -16.19
N TRP A 115 -6.41 30.99 -15.34
CA TRP A 115 -7.52 30.04 -15.43
C TRP A 115 -8.83 30.75 -15.77
N THR A 116 -9.55 30.21 -16.75
CA THR A 116 -10.89 30.68 -17.15
C THR A 116 -11.92 29.61 -16.83
N THR A 117 -12.96 29.94 -16.07
CA THR A 117 -14.10 29.06 -15.82
C THR A 117 -14.96 28.95 -17.08
N VAL A 118 -15.17 27.72 -17.56
CA VAL A 118 -16.02 27.42 -18.74
C VAL A 118 -17.33 26.75 -18.35
N LEU A 119 -17.37 26.10 -17.19
CA LEU A 119 -18.58 25.61 -16.55
C LEU A 119 -18.52 25.95 -15.06
N GLU A 120 -19.57 26.57 -14.55
CA GLU A 120 -19.67 27.00 -13.15
C GLU A 120 -20.87 26.34 -12.47
N ASN A 121 -20.77 26.05 -11.17
CA ASN A 121 -21.82 25.49 -10.32
C ASN A 121 -22.45 24.21 -10.90
N GLN A 122 -21.64 23.34 -11.51
CA GLN A 122 -22.12 22.09 -12.07
C GLN A 122 -22.54 21.13 -10.98
N LEU A 123 -23.53 20.31 -11.31
CA LEU A 123 -24.05 19.27 -10.45
C LEU A 123 -24.19 17.99 -11.26
N SER A 124 -23.55 16.90 -10.81
CA SER A 124 -23.73 15.61 -11.48
C SER A 124 -25.16 15.07 -11.30
N SER A 125 -25.56 14.11 -12.13
CA SER A 125 -26.91 13.56 -12.16
C SER A 125 -27.38 12.96 -10.83
N GLY A 126 -26.48 12.39 -10.04
CA GLY A 126 -26.82 11.66 -8.82
C GLY A 126 -27.49 10.31 -9.07
N LYS A 127 -27.46 9.81 -10.31
CA LYS A 127 -28.21 8.62 -10.76
C LYS A 127 -27.36 7.54 -11.42
N ALA A 128 -26.13 7.86 -11.83
CA ALA A 128 -25.29 7.01 -12.64
C ALA A 128 -23.85 6.95 -12.11
N ILE A 129 -23.14 5.84 -12.36
CA ILE A 129 -21.71 5.69 -12.06
C ILE A 129 -20.82 5.80 -13.29
N GLY A 130 -21.38 5.67 -14.49
CA GLY A 130 -20.68 5.84 -15.76
C GLY A 130 -20.42 7.31 -16.09
N LEU A 131 -19.94 7.54 -17.32
CA LEU A 131 -19.59 8.87 -17.81
C LEU A 131 -20.84 9.74 -18.03
N GLU A 132 -20.79 10.95 -17.50
CA GLU A 132 -21.73 12.04 -17.73
C GLU A 132 -21.02 13.18 -18.47
N ARG A 133 -21.65 13.74 -19.50
CA ARG A 133 -21.10 14.84 -20.31
C ARG A 133 -21.60 16.19 -19.77
N PHE A 134 -20.66 17.12 -19.62
CA PHE A 134 -20.91 18.52 -19.30
C PHE A 134 -20.32 19.37 -20.43
N GLN A 135 -21.20 19.99 -21.22
CA GLN A 135 -20.86 20.64 -22.48
C GLN A 135 -21.12 22.15 -22.41
N PHE A 136 -20.27 22.93 -23.06
CA PHE A 136 -20.32 24.39 -23.11
C PHE A 136 -20.11 24.89 -24.55
N GLU A 137 -20.61 26.09 -24.83
CA GLU A 137 -20.42 26.77 -26.11
C GLU A 137 -20.13 28.26 -25.88
N PRO A 138 -19.27 28.90 -26.70
CA PRO A 138 -18.49 28.30 -27.79
C PRO A 138 -17.33 27.42 -27.29
N ALA A 139 -16.75 26.64 -28.20
CA ALA A 139 -15.50 25.91 -27.95
C ALA A 139 -14.35 26.86 -27.59
N VAL A 140 -13.40 26.39 -26.79
CA VAL A 140 -12.26 27.18 -26.29
C VAL A 140 -10.94 26.47 -26.55
N GLN A 141 -9.87 27.26 -26.71
CA GLN A 141 -8.50 26.76 -26.84
C GLN A 141 -7.86 26.59 -25.46
N ALA A 142 -7.38 25.39 -25.15
CA ALA A 142 -6.73 25.08 -23.88
C ALA A 142 -5.69 23.96 -24.01
N ARG A 143 -4.62 24.06 -23.21
CA ARG A 143 -3.70 22.95 -22.95
C ARG A 143 -4.06 22.20 -21.68
N TYR A 144 -4.55 22.94 -20.68
CA TYR A 144 -4.86 22.43 -19.36
C TYR A 144 -6.36 22.49 -19.10
N VAL A 145 -6.91 21.42 -18.52
CA VAL A 145 -8.31 21.36 -18.08
C VAL A 145 -8.34 20.94 -16.61
N ARG A 146 -9.01 21.72 -15.78
CA ARG A 146 -9.05 21.56 -14.32
C ARG A 146 -10.48 21.38 -13.83
N TYR A 147 -10.70 20.27 -13.13
CA TYR A 147 -11.89 20.06 -12.30
C TYR A 147 -11.64 20.72 -10.94
N VAL A 148 -12.54 21.60 -10.51
CA VAL A 148 -12.51 22.22 -9.17
C VAL A 148 -13.71 21.71 -8.38
N GLY A 149 -13.45 20.96 -7.33
CA GLY A 149 -14.48 20.28 -6.54
C GLY A 149 -15.03 21.12 -5.40
N HIS A 150 -16.36 21.07 -5.22
CA HIS A 150 -17.10 21.74 -4.15
C HIS A 150 -17.83 20.73 -3.26
N GLY A 151 -17.24 19.55 -3.09
CA GLY A 151 -17.82 18.40 -2.39
C GLY A 151 -18.99 17.77 -3.14
N ASN A 152 -19.95 17.23 -2.38
CA ASN A 152 -21.15 16.60 -2.92
C ASN A 152 -22.36 16.92 -2.03
N THR A 153 -23.55 16.44 -2.41
CA THR A 153 -24.79 16.68 -1.67
C THR A 153 -24.86 16.02 -0.28
N LYS A 154 -23.87 15.21 0.11
CA LYS A 154 -23.81 14.56 1.43
C LYS A 154 -22.64 15.03 2.31
N ASN A 155 -21.48 15.33 1.74
CA ASN A 155 -20.27 15.71 2.48
C ASN A 155 -19.25 16.44 1.58
N GLY A 156 -18.11 16.83 2.16
CA GLY A 156 -17.05 17.60 1.48
C GLY A 156 -16.09 16.82 0.58
N TRP A 157 -16.36 15.55 0.26
CA TRP A 157 -15.49 14.75 -0.61
C TRP A 157 -15.70 15.03 -2.10
N ASN A 158 -14.62 15.28 -2.81
CA ASN A 158 -14.50 15.26 -4.26
C ASN A 158 -13.98 13.87 -4.65
N SER A 159 -14.78 13.07 -5.35
CA SER A 159 -14.39 11.71 -5.72
C SER A 159 -14.83 11.36 -7.13
N VAL A 160 -13.87 11.30 -8.04
CA VAL A 160 -14.10 11.17 -9.49
C VAL A 160 -13.34 9.94 -10.00
N THR A 161 -14.04 9.08 -10.74
CA THR A 161 -13.54 7.79 -11.26
C THR A 161 -13.03 7.90 -12.69
N GLY A 162 -13.27 9.03 -13.35
CA GLY A 162 -12.82 9.28 -14.72
C GLY A 162 -13.08 10.72 -15.12
N LEU A 163 -12.14 11.33 -15.84
CA LEU A 163 -12.27 12.69 -16.36
C LEU A 163 -11.53 12.81 -17.69
N ALA A 164 -12.19 13.37 -18.70
CA ALA A 164 -11.55 13.74 -19.96
C ALA A 164 -12.20 14.98 -20.57
N ALA A 165 -11.40 15.89 -21.12
CA ALA A 165 -11.87 16.94 -22.02
C ALA A 165 -12.18 16.38 -23.41
N VAL A 166 -13.18 16.99 -24.06
CA VAL A 166 -13.77 16.48 -25.31
C VAL A 166 -14.01 17.64 -26.26
N ASN A 167 -13.85 17.37 -27.56
CA ASN A 167 -14.32 18.22 -28.64
C ASN A 167 -15.39 17.47 -29.42
N CYS A 168 -16.66 17.80 -29.18
CA CYS A 168 -17.81 17.12 -29.79
C CYS A 168 -17.91 17.32 -31.31
N ASN A 169 -17.14 18.25 -31.89
CA ASN A 169 -17.02 18.36 -33.34
C ASN A 169 -16.13 17.29 -33.97
N ILE A 170 -15.30 16.58 -33.21
CA ILE A 170 -14.42 15.51 -33.73
C ILE A 170 -14.55 14.19 -32.97
N ASN A 171 -14.74 14.23 -31.66
CA ASN A 171 -14.84 13.07 -30.79
C ASN A 171 -16.28 12.55 -30.69
N ALA A 172 -16.43 11.34 -30.14
CA ALA A 172 -17.74 10.83 -29.77
C ALA A 172 -18.30 11.58 -28.54
N CYS A 173 -19.48 12.15 -28.68
CA CYS A 173 -20.32 12.73 -27.62
C CYS A 173 -21.68 12.03 -27.62
N PRO A 174 -21.71 10.72 -27.26
CA PRO A 174 -22.90 9.89 -27.43
C PRO A 174 -24.03 10.32 -26.51
N ALA A 175 -25.27 10.03 -26.89
CA ALA A 175 -26.45 10.31 -26.07
C ALA A 175 -26.42 9.55 -24.73
N SER A 176 -25.68 8.44 -24.64
CA SER A 176 -25.51 7.66 -23.42
C SER A 176 -24.81 8.42 -22.27
N HIS A 177 -24.06 9.48 -22.56
CA HIS A 177 -23.45 10.33 -21.52
C HIS A 177 -24.40 11.44 -21.02
N ILE A 178 -25.64 11.48 -21.49
CA ILE A 178 -26.71 12.29 -20.91
C ILE A 178 -27.60 11.36 -20.09
N ILE A 179 -27.62 11.55 -18.77
CA ILE A 179 -28.19 10.56 -17.84
C ILE A 179 -29.72 10.56 -17.87
N THR A 180 -30.30 9.73 -18.74
CA THR A 180 -31.74 9.46 -18.86
C THR A 180 -32.14 8.18 -18.11
N SER A 181 -33.44 7.88 -18.05
CA SER A 181 -33.95 6.63 -17.45
C SER A 181 -33.40 5.38 -18.13
N ASP A 182 -33.18 5.42 -19.45
CA ASP A 182 -32.70 4.27 -20.22
C ASP A 182 -31.22 3.99 -19.93
N VAL A 183 -30.42 5.04 -19.76
CA VAL A 183 -29.02 4.94 -19.31
C VAL A 183 -28.95 4.31 -17.91
N VAL A 184 -29.77 4.80 -16.98
CA VAL A 184 -29.84 4.25 -15.61
C VAL A 184 -30.26 2.77 -15.62
N ALA A 185 -31.21 2.40 -16.50
CA ALA A 185 -31.62 1.00 -16.64
C ALA A 185 -30.49 0.12 -17.19
N ALA A 186 -29.71 0.61 -18.16
CA ALA A 186 -28.55 -0.09 -18.70
C ALA A 186 -27.44 -0.29 -17.64
N GLU A 187 -27.17 0.73 -16.82
CA GLU A 187 -26.16 0.64 -15.75
C GLU A 187 -26.49 -0.38 -14.67
N ALA A 188 -27.78 -0.69 -14.43
CA ALA A 188 -28.17 -1.70 -13.44
C ALA A 188 -27.55 -3.07 -13.75
N ALA A 189 -27.43 -3.43 -15.03
CA ALA A 189 -26.77 -4.67 -15.46
C ALA A 189 -25.25 -4.60 -15.23
N MET A 190 -24.61 -3.49 -15.62
CA MET A 190 -23.18 -3.25 -15.40
C MET A 190 -22.82 -3.32 -13.90
N ILE A 191 -23.60 -2.68 -13.03
CA ILE A 191 -23.40 -2.72 -11.57
C ILE A 191 -23.53 -4.15 -11.03
N ALA A 192 -24.49 -4.93 -11.54
CA ALA A 192 -24.65 -6.33 -11.13
C ALA A 192 -23.43 -7.18 -11.52
N GLU A 193 -22.89 -6.96 -12.73
CA GLU A 193 -21.66 -7.60 -13.20
C GLU A 193 -20.45 -7.20 -12.34
N MET A 194 -20.25 -5.90 -12.08
CA MET A 194 -19.18 -5.41 -11.20
C MET A 194 -19.25 -6.04 -9.80
N LYS A 195 -20.45 -6.19 -9.22
CA LYS A 195 -20.65 -6.87 -7.93
C LYS A 195 -20.31 -8.37 -8.00
N ALA A 196 -20.63 -9.03 -9.10
CA ALA A 196 -20.26 -10.43 -9.31
C ALA A 196 -18.74 -10.60 -9.42
N VAL A 197 -18.06 -9.68 -10.12
CA VAL A 197 -16.59 -9.64 -10.20
C VAL A 197 -15.97 -9.37 -8.82
N GLU A 198 -16.51 -8.44 -8.03
CA GLU A 198 -16.04 -8.18 -6.66
C GLU A 198 -16.15 -9.43 -5.77
N LYS A 199 -17.27 -10.15 -5.87
CA LYS A 199 -17.47 -11.42 -5.16
C LYS A 199 -16.45 -12.47 -5.59
N ALA A 200 -16.25 -12.66 -6.90
CA ALA A 200 -15.27 -13.60 -7.43
C ALA A 200 -13.84 -13.26 -6.98
N ARG A 201 -13.47 -11.96 -6.95
CA ARG A 201 -12.19 -11.48 -6.41
C ARG A 201 -12.04 -11.81 -4.92
N LYS A 202 -13.09 -11.64 -4.11
CA LYS A 202 -13.05 -12.03 -2.68
C LYS A 202 -12.87 -13.54 -2.51
N ASP A 203 -13.59 -14.34 -3.30
CA ASP A 203 -13.53 -15.81 -3.24
C ASP A 203 -12.15 -16.33 -3.67
N ALA A 204 -11.50 -15.71 -4.66
CA ALA A 204 -10.13 -16.02 -5.08
C ALA A 204 -9.08 -15.75 -3.99
N ARG A 205 -9.41 -14.91 -2.99
CA ARG A 205 -8.52 -14.52 -1.88
C ARG A 205 -8.77 -15.31 -0.60
N LYS A 206 -9.56 -16.38 -0.63
CA LYS A 206 -9.90 -17.19 0.56
C LYS A 206 -8.69 -17.70 1.33
N ASP A 207 -7.57 -17.97 0.65
CA ASP A 207 -6.35 -18.52 1.23
C ASP A 207 -5.35 -17.44 1.68
N LEU A 208 -5.78 -16.16 1.71
CA LEU A 208 -4.94 -15.01 2.07
C LEU A 208 -4.18 -15.20 3.38
N ARG A 209 -4.83 -15.78 4.40
CA ARG A 209 -4.25 -16.00 5.75
C ARG A 209 -3.81 -17.43 6.00
N SER A 210 -3.76 -18.26 4.96
CA SER A 210 -3.28 -19.64 5.03
C SER A 210 -1.76 -19.69 4.96
N GLY A 211 -1.14 -20.58 5.74
CA GLY A 211 0.28 -20.90 5.64
C GLY A 211 0.58 -22.11 4.76
N ASN A 212 -0.41 -22.64 4.03
CA ASN A 212 -0.27 -23.86 3.24
C ASN A 212 0.38 -23.62 1.86
N PHE A 213 1.65 -23.21 1.85
CA PHE A 213 2.48 -23.00 0.65
C PHE A 213 3.96 -23.10 1.00
N GLY A 214 4.82 -23.03 -0.01
CA GLY A 214 6.27 -23.08 0.15
C GLY A 214 6.81 -24.51 0.26
N VAL A 215 8.06 -24.68 -0.15
CA VAL A 215 8.77 -25.96 -0.05
C VAL A 215 9.20 -26.21 1.40
N ALA A 216 9.22 -27.48 1.84
CA ALA A 216 9.79 -27.78 3.16
C ALA A 216 11.31 -27.61 3.12
N ALA A 217 11.86 -26.78 4.00
CA ALA A 217 13.30 -26.62 4.19
C ALA A 217 13.82 -27.52 5.32
N VAL A 218 15.12 -27.80 5.30
CA VAL A 218 15.79 -28.62 6.31
C VAL A 218 16.06 -27.78 7.56
N TYR A 219 15.64 -28.27 8.72
CA TYR A 219 16.01 -27.72 10.02
C TYR A 219 17.27 -28.45 10.53
N PRO A 220 18.43 -27.77 10.65
CA PRO A 220 19.69 -28.42 11.03
C PRO A 220 19.61 -29.25 12.31
N CYS A 221 18.92 -28.76 13.35
CA CYS A 221 18.79 -29.46 14.63
C CYS A 221 18.01 -30.78 14.55
N GLU A 222 17.17 -30.93 13.53
CA GLU A 222 16.35 -32.12 13.31
C GLU A 222 17.03 -33.12 12.36
N THR A 223 18.17 -32.76 11.77
CA THR A 223 18.75 -33.51 10.64
C THR A 223 20.25 -33.73 10.72
N SER A 224 21.05 -32.68 10.87
CA SER A 224 22.51 -32.71 10.68
C SER A 224 23.32 -32.26 11.89
N VAL A 225 22.69 -31.59 12.86
CA VAL A 225 23.35 -31.01 14.04
C VAL A 225 22.63 -31.44 15.32
N GLU A 226 23.40 -31.89 16.31
CA GLU A 226 22.89 -32.08 17.67
C GLU A 226 22.94 -30.74 18.41
N CYS A 227 21.78 -30.08 18.55
CA CYS A 227 21.69 -28.76 19.16
C CYS A 227 21.54 -28.85 20.69
N ASP A 228 22.50 -28.30 21.45
CA ASP A 228 22.41 -28.21 22.92
C ASP A 228 21.56 -27.00 23.34
N THR A 229 20.24 -27.18 23.26
CA THR A 229 19.26 -26.11 23.52
C THR A 229 19.22 -25.61 24.97
N ARG A 230 20.01 -26.17 25.88
CA ARG A 230 20.18 -25.68 27.26
C ARG A 230 21.42 -24.81 27.46
N SER A 231 22.16 -24.56 26.38
CA SER A 231 23.36 -23.76 26.38
C SER A 231 23.24 -22.64 25.35
N ALA A 232 23.91 -21.52 25.62
CA ALA A 232 24.06 -20.47 24.64
C ALA A 232 24.98 -20.93 23.50
N LEU A 233 24.64 -20.53 22.27
CA LEU A 233 25.45 -20.72 21.07
C LEU A 233 26.80 -19.99 21.22
N PRO A 234 27.89 -20.53 20.65
CA PRO A 234 29.17 -19.81 20.57
C PRO A 234 29.00 -18.47 19.85
N VAL A 235 29.77 -17.45 20.21
CA VAL A 235 29.85 -16.21 19.42
C VAL A 235 30.59 -16.51 18.12
N PRO A 236 30.01 -16.24 16.94
CA PRO A 236 30.73 -16.45 15.68
C PRO A 236 31.85 -15.42 15.55
N THR A 237 33.09 -15.90 15.44
CA THR A 237 34.30 -15.05 15.37
C THR A 237 34.91 -14.99 13.96
N GLY A 238 34.40 -15.79 13.03
CA GLY A 238 34.92 -15.93 11.67
C GLY A 238 34.08 -15.26 10.59
N LEU A 239 33.16 -14.37 10.95
CA LEU A 239 32.30 -13.70 9.98
C LEU A 239 33.12 -12.80 9.04
N PRO A 240 32.85 -12.81 7.73
CA PRO A 240 33.51 -11.92 6.79
C PRO A 240 33.02 -10.47 7.00
N ALA A 241 33.86 -9.48 6.66
CA ALA A 241 33.48 -8.06 6.78
C ALA A 241 32.33 -7.66 5.83
N THR A 242 32.17 -8.40 4.74
CA THR A 242 31.05 -8.29 3.79
C THR A 242 30.57 -9.69 3.44
N PRO A 243 29.26 -9.93 3.24
CA PRO A 243 28.76 -11.26 2.92
C PRO A 243 29.40 -11.87 1.67
N VAL A 244 29.59 -13.18 1.69
CA VAL A 244 30.23 -13.95 0.62
C VAL A 244 29.22 -14.91 0.00
N ALA A 245 29.23 -15.01 -1.33
CA ALA A 245 28.39 -15.94 -2.07
C ALA A 245 28.67 -17.41 -1.67
N GLY A 246 27.63 -18.23 -1.61
CA GLY A 246 27.73 -19.66 -1.27
C GLY A 246 27.82 -19.98 0.23
N ASN A 247 28.12 -18.99 1.07
CA ASN A 247 27.97 -19.11 2.52
C ASN A 247 26.48 -19.23 2.90
N ALA A 248 26.19 -19.94 3.99
CA ALA A 248 24.89 -19.83 4.65
C ALA A 248 24.74 -18.46 5.34
N PRO A 249 23.50 -18.01 5.65
CA PRO A 249 23.27 -16.76 6.37
C PRO A 249 24.08 -16.65 7.66
N SER A 250 24.19 -17.72 8.45
CA SER A 250 24.96 -17.75 9.70
C SER A 250 26.47 -17.69 9.54
N GLU A 251 26.98 -17.88 8.33
CA GLU A 251 28.41 -17.75 8.02
C GLU A 251 28.75 -16.34 7.51
N ASN A 252 27.74 -15.56 7.11
CA ASN A 252 27.86 -14.16 6.73
C ASN A 252 27.45 -13.18 7.84
N PHE A 253 26.56 -13.61 8.75
CA PHE A 253 25.96 -12.78 9.79
C PHE A 253 25.92 -13.53 11.13
N ASP A 254 25.94 -12.79 12.24
CA ASP A 254 25.68 -13.39 13.55
C ASP A 254 24.19 -13.72 13.70
N MET A 255 23.84 -14.96 13.37
CA MET A 255 22.47 -15.47 13.48
C MET A 255 22.15 -16.06 14.87
N THR A 256 23.08 -16.00 15.82
CA THR A 256 22.90 -16.62 17.14
C THR A 256 21.90 -15.87 18.01
N HIS A 257 21.71 -14.57 17.77
CA HIS A 257 20.84 -13.70 18.55
C HIS A 257 19.54 -13.39 17.81
N TRP A 258 19.04 -14.31 16.98
CA TRP A 258 17.78 -14.15 16.26
C TRP A 258 16.97 -15.45 16.23
N TYR A 259 15.64 -15.35 16.23
CA TYR A 259 14.78 -16.36 15.61
C TYR A 259 14.10 -15.76 14.38
N LEU A 260 13.79 -16.59 13.37
CA LEU A 260 13.08 -16.18 12.15
C LEU A 260 11.62 -16.61 12.22
N SER A 261 10.67 -15.71 11.94
CA SER A 261 9.27 -16.06 11.75
C SER A 261 8.94 -16.16 10.26
N GLN A 262 8.35 -17.29 9.84
CA GLN A 262 8.07 -17.58 8.43
C GLN A 262 6.56 -17.61 8.14
N PRO A 263 6.10 -17.08 7.00
CA PRO A 263 4.67 -16.90 6.74
C PRO A 263 3.96 -18.18 6.27
N PHE A 264 4.58 -19.35 6.40
CA PHE A 264 3.97 -20.67 6.14
C PHE A 264 3.70 -21.44 7.45
N ASP A 265 2.92 -22.51 7.35
CA ASP A 265 2.39 -23.32 8.46
C ASP A 265 2.39 -24.81 8.03
N HIS A 266 3.59 -25.39 7.92
CA HIS A 266 3.77 -26.77 7.46
C HIS A 266 3.37 -27.78 8.53
N ASP A 267 3.46 -27.42 9.81
CA ASP A 267 3.06 -28.26 10.94
C ASP A 267 1.54 -28.21 11.25
N LYS A 268 0.81 -27.29 10.60
CA LYS A 268 -0.65 -27.12 10.67
C LYS A 268 -1.15 -26.69 12.05
N ASN A 269 -0.34 -25.94 12.79
CA ASN A 269 -0.69 -25.42 14.10
C ASN A 269 -1.46 -24.07 14.03
N GLY A 270 -1.60 -23.48 12.84
CA GLY A 270 -2.29 -22.21 12.62
C GLY A 270 -1.45 -20.97 12.94
N LYS A 271 -0.13 -21.10 13.04
CA LYS A 271 0.84 -20.04 13.31
C LYS A 271 2.02 -20.11 12.33
N PRO A 272 2.82 -19.03 12.25
CA PRO A 272 4.11 -19.05 11.57
C PRO A 272 5.00 -20.20 12.04
N ASP A 273 5.69 -20.84 11.09
CA ASP A 273 6.77 -21.77 11.39
C ASP A 273 8.04 -20.98 11.77
N ASP A 274 8.31 -20.90 13.07
CA ASP A 274 9.48 -20.19 13.58
C ASP A 274 10.76 -21.06 13.49
N VAL A 275 11.88 -20.43 13.14
CA VAL A 275 13.22 -21.04 13.12
C VAL A 275 14.01 -20.54 14.32
N SER A 276 14.33 -21.44 15.24
CA SER A 276 15.08 -21.11 16.46
C SER A 276 16.51 -20.66 16.18
N GLU A 277 17.12 -20.01 17.17
CA GLU A 277 18.50 -19.53 17.14
C GLU A 277 19.48 -20.65 16.76
N TRP A 278 19.29 -21.83 17.34
CA TRP A 278 20.13 -23.01 17.06
C TRP A 278 20.02 -23.48 15.62
N ASN A 279 18.83 -23.43 15.01
CA ASN A 279 18.68 -23.78 13.59
C ASN A 279 19.28 -22.69 12.70
N LEU A 280 19.00 -21.41 12.98
CA LEU A 280 19.53 -20.30 12.19
C LEU A 280 21.07 -20.26 12.21
N ALA A 281 21.68 -20.34 13.40
CA ALA A 281 23.12 -20.31 13.57
C ALA A 281 23.85 -21.53 12.96
N ASN A 282 23.12 -22.59 12.59
CA ASN A 282 23.66 -23.80 11.97
C ASN A 282 23.28 -23.90 10.48
N GLY A 283 23.12 -22.76 9.80
CA GLY A 283 23.06 -22.69 8.35
C GLY A 283 21.68 -22.90 7.75
N TYR A 284 20.61 -22.68 8.52
CA TYR A 284 19.25 -22.71 7.98
C TYR A 284 19.09 -21.76 6.79
N GLN A 285 18.47 -22.26 5.73
CA GLN A 285 18.01 -21.47 4.59
C GLN A 285 16.68 -22.00 4.09
N HIS A 286 15.80 -21.10 3.69
CA HIS A 286 14.62 -21.40 2.91
C HIS A 286 14.75 -20.75 1.52
N PRO A 287 14.80 -21.54 0.43
CA PRO A 287 15.22 -21.06 -0.89
C PRO A 287 14.27 -20.03 -1.52
N GLU A 288 13.03 -19.92 -1.03
CA GLU A 288 12.06 -18.95 -1.57
C GLU A 288 11.98 -17.63 -0.78
N ILE A 289 12.38 -17.61 0.49
CA ILE A 289 12.08 -16.47 1.39
C ILE A 289 13.21 -16.01 2.31
N PHE A 290 14.19 -16.86 2.58
CA PHE A 290 15.29 -16.57 3.51
C PHE A 290 16.54 -17.33 3.06
N TYR A 291 17.40 -16.69 2.27
CA TYR A 291 18.55 -17.36 1.66
C TYR A 291 19.67 -16.38 1.32
N THR A 292 20.87 -16.91 1.09
CA THR A 292 22.02 -16.15 0.59
C THR A 292 21.92 -16.00 -0.94
N ALA A 293 21.88 -14.77 -1.43
CA ALA A 293 21.90 -14.45 -2.86
C ALA A 293 23.28 -14.75 -3.50
N ASP A 294 23.33 -14.70 -4.83
CA ASP A 294 24.55 -14.94 -5.62
C ASP A 294 25.68 -13.95 -5.32
N ASP A 295 25.37 -12.79 -4.74
CA ASP A 295 26.34 -11.78 -4.28
C ASP A 295 26.67 -11.87 -2.78
N GLY A 296 26.14 -12.87 -2.08
CA GLY A 296 26.31 -13.08 -0.64
C GLY A 296 25.25 -12.42 0.24
N GLY A 297 24.44 -11.49 -0.30
CA GLY A 297 23.43 -10.78 0.49
C GLY A 297 22.36 -11.71 1.07
N LEU A 298 21.83 -11.37 2.25
CA LEU A 298 20.76 -12.11 2.91
C LEU A 298 19.39 -11.62 2.44
N VAL A 299 18.68 -12.46 1.70
CA VAL A 299 17.36 -12.15 1.13
C VAL A 299 16.26 -12.42 2.14
N PHE A 300 15.34 -11.48 2.28
CA PHE A 300 14.04 -11.65 2.94
C PHE A 300 12.93 -11.36 1.94
N LYS A 301 12.04 -12.34 1.71
CA LYS A 301 10.86 -12.17 0.85
C LYS A 301 9.58 -12.35 1.65
N SER A 302 8.67 -11.38 1.58
CA SER A 302 7.37 -11.44 2.24
C SER A 302 6.23 -11.25 1.24
N TYR A 303 5.49 -12.33 0.98
CA TYR A 303 4.27 -12.29 0.19
C TYR A 303 3.15 -11.54 0.92
N VAL A 304 2.11 -11.14 0.19
CA VAL A 304 0.84 -10.67 0.79
C VAL A 304 0.13 -11.83 1.50
N LYS A 305 0.16 -13.05 0.92
CA LYS A 305 -0.35 -14.26 1.56
C LYS A 305 0.53 -14.73 2.72
N GLY A 306 -0.05 -15.50 3.63
CA GLY A 306 0.69 -16.14 4.71
C GLY A 306 -0.10 -16.35 5.98
N VAL A 307 0.30 -17.29 6.83
CA VAL A 307 -0.19 -17.31 8.21
C VAL A 307 0.34 -16.07 8.95
N ARG A 308 -0.39 -15.61 9.97
CA ARG A 308 -0.04 -14.41 10.76
C ARG A 308 0.31 -14.80 12.18
N THR A 309 1.21 -14.04 12.80
CA THR A 309 1.68 -14.26 14.18
C THR A 309 0.57 -14.22 15.22
N SER A 310 -0.52 -13.50 14.95
CA SER A 310 -1.70 -13.44 15.82
C SER A 310 -2.98 -13.10 15.04
N LYS A 311 -4.13 -13.21 15.72
CA LYS A 311 -5.43 -12.76 15.19
C LYS A 311 -5.48 -11.26 14.93
N ASN A 312 -4.78 -10.45 15.72
CA ASN A 312 -4.78 -8.98 15.61
C ASN A 312 -3.83 -8.48 14.52
N THR A 313 -2.86 -9.32 14.11
CA THR A 313 -1.91 -8.98 13.05
C THR A 313 -2.58 -9.10 11.69
N LYS A 314 -2.58 -8.02 10.91
CA LYS A 314 -3.14 -8.01 9.54
C LYS A 314 -2.19 -8.64 8.52
N TYR A 315 -0.89 -8.41 8.64
CA TYR A 315 0.06 -8.66 7.54
C TYR A 315 1.00 -9.83 7.83
N ALA A 316 1.45 -10.51 6.77
CA ALA A 316 2.47 -11.54 6.84
C ALA A 316 3.86 -10.92 7.06
N ARG A 317 4.82 -11.72 7.53
CA ARG A 317 6.21 -11.30 7.74
C ARG A 317 7.16 -12.44 7.41
N THR A 318 8.33 -12.08 6.91
CA THR A 318 9.53 -12.91 6.94
C THR A 318 10.57 -12.07 7.65
N GLU A 319 10.68 -12.26 8.95
CA GLU A 319 11.27 -11.26 9.83
C GLU A 319 11.93 -11.92 11.04
N LEU A 320 13.12 -11.42 11.37
CA LEU A 320 13.87 -11.82 12.55
C LEU A 320 13.34 -11.11 13.80
N ARG A 321 13.43 -11.79 14.93
CA ARG A 321 13.19 -11.26 16.28
C ARG A 321 14.44 -11.51 17.11
N GLU A 322 14.98 -10.47 17.71
CA GLU A 322 16.24 -10.51 18.47
C GLU A 322 16.14 -11.43 19.68
N MET A 323 17.10 -12.32 19.95
CA MET A 323 17.08 -13.31 21.03
C MET A 323 18.38 -13.26 21.82
N MET A 324 18.49 -12.37 22.80
CA MET A 324 19.73 -12.20 23.57
C MET A 324 20.10 -13.43 24.41
N ARG A 325 19.18 -14.39 24.60
CA ARG A 325 19.48 -15.69 25.23
C ARG A 325 20.38 -16.58 24.36
N ARG A 326 20.52 -16.23 23.09
CA ARG A 326 21.40 -16.84 22.10
C ARG A 326 21.31 -18.36 22.05
N GLY A 327 20.09 -18.90 22.02
CA GLY A 327 19.84 -20.34 21.94
C GLY A 327 19.71 -21.09 23.27
N ASP A 328 19.98 -20.46 24.42
CA ASP A 328 19.63 -21.06 25.72
C ASP A 328 18.12 -20.99 25.95
N GLN A 329 17.42 -22.08 25.64
CA GLN A 329 15.97 -22.19 25.72
C GLN A 329 15.46 -22.37 27.15
N SER A 330 16.34 -22.45 28.16
CA SER A 330 15.92 -22.35 29.56
C SER A 330 15.44 -20.94 29.92
N ILE A 331 15.85 -19.93 29.13
CA ILE A 331 15.46 -18.53 29.29
C ILE A 331 14.20 -18.27 28.46
N SER A 332 13.15 -17.76 29.11
CA SER A 332 11.89 -17.41 28.46
C SER A 332 12.07 -16.33 27.38
N THR A 333 11.36 -16.47 26.26
CA THR A 333 11.37 -15.47 25.18
C THR A 333 10.90 -14.09 25.64
N LYS A 334 9.94 -14.05 26.57
CA LYS A 334 9.24 -12.83 27.00
C LYS A 334 9.58 -12.46 28.44
N GLY A 335 9.57 -11.16 28.72
CA GLY A 335 9.78 -10.57 30.04
C GLY A 335 11.11 -9.83 30.16
N VAL A 336 11.23 -8.99 31.20
CA VAL A 336 12.51 -8.37 31.58
C VAL A 336 13.39 -9.47 32.17
N ASN A 337 14.27 -10.02 31.34
CA ASN A 337 15.07 -11.20 31.63
C ASN A 337 16.32 -11.24 30.73
N LYS A 338 17.07 -12.34 30.78
CA LYS A 338 18.29 -12.54 30.00
C LYS A 338 18.09 -12.85 28.50
N ASN A 339 16.90 -12.59 27.95
CA ASN A 339 16.64 -12.65 26.51
C ASN A 339 16.36 -11.28 25.88
N ASN A 340 16.07 -10.27 26.70
CA ASN A 340 15.56 -8.98 26.25
C ASN A 340 16.33 -7.85 26.93
N TRP A 341 16.38 -6.69 26.28
CA TRP A 341 17.02 -5.50 26.81
C TRP A 341 15.98 -4.50 27.32
N VAL A 342 16.43 -3.44 27.98
CA VAL A 342 15.61 -2.33 28.45
C VAL A 342 16.32 -1.01 28.16
N PHE A 343 15.60 0.11 28.17
CA PHE A 343 16.25 1.42 28.05
C PHE A 343 17.00 1.74 29.35
N SER A 344 18.11 2.50 29.28
CA SER A 344 18.86 2.93 30.47
C SER A 344 18.09 3.87 31.39
N SER A 345 16.94 4.38 30.94
CA SER A 345 15.97 5.15 31.73
C SER A 345 15.02 4.28 32.55
N ALA A 346 14.98 2.96 32.34
CA ALA A 346 14.13 2.05 33.10
C ALA A 346 14.56 1.93 34.58
N PRO A 347 13.70 1.42 35.48
CA PRO A 347 14.04 1.23 36.89
C PRO A 347 15.25 0.30 37.07
N GLU A 348 16.04 0.53 38.11
CA GLU A 348 17.30 -0.20 38.35
C GLU A 348 17.14 -1.72 38.45
N SER A 349 16.00 -2.20 38.96
CA SER A 349 15.67 -3.63 38.97
C SER A 349 15.63 -4.26 37.57
N ASP A 350 15.17 -3.48 36.59
CA ASP A 350 15.03 -3.93 35.21
C ASP A 350 16.37 -3.88 34.50
N LEU A 351 17.17 -2.84 34.77
CA LEU A 351 18.55 -2.71 34.29
C LEU A 351 19.40 -3.93 34.73
N GLU A 352 19.28 -4.37 35.98
CA GLU A 352 20.00 -5.54 36.50
C GLU A 352 19.47 -6.87 35.92
N ALA A 353 18.15 -6.99 35.72
CA ALA A 353 17.49 -8.21 35.27
C ALA A 353 17.63 -8.49 33.77
N ALA A 354 17.67 -7.45 32.93
CA ALA A 354 17.77 -7.54 31.47
C ALA A 354 19.08 -8.18 30.99
N ALA A 355 19.11 -8.63 29.72
CA ALA A 355 20.33 -9.11 29.07
C ALA A 355 21.25 -7.98 28.57
N GLY A 356 20.69 -6.80 28.34
CA GLY A 356 21.42 -5.62 27.93
C GLY A 356 20.63 -4.36 28.24
N ILE A 357 21.30 -3.24 28.12
CA ILE A 357 20.73 -1.90 28.34
C ILE A 357 20.95 -1.08 27.08
N ASP A 358 19.97 -0.26 26.74
CA ASP A 358 19.95 0.53 25.51
C ASP A 358 20.14 -0.37 24.28
N GLY A 359 20.29 0.19 23.08
CA GLY A 359 20.49 -0.67 21.92
C GLY A 359 20.78 0.09 20.65
N VAL A 360 21.63 -0.49 19.81
CA VAL A 360 21.84 -0.05 18.43
C VAL A 360 21.56 -1.20 17.49
N LEU A 361 20.67 -0.98 16.53
CA LEU A 361 20.50 -1.82 15.34
C LEU A 361 21.01 -1.04 14.14
N GLU A 362 22.01 -1.57 13.45
CA GLU A 362 22.55 -0.99 12.22
C GLU A 362 22.47 -2.02 11.08
N ALA A 363 21.91 -1.62 9.95
CA ALA A 363 21.78 -2.48 8.80
C ALA A 363 22.09 -1.75 7.50
N THR A 364 22.63 -2.48 6.55
CA THR A 364 22.85 -2.06 5.17
C THR A 364 22.06 -3.01 4.28
N LEU A 365 21.22 -2.48 3.40
CA LEU A 365 20.34 -3.28 2.55
C LEU A 365 20.05 -2.58 1.23
N LYS A 366 19.48 -3.33 0.29
CA LYS A 366 18.74 -2.78 -0.86
C LYS A 366 17.32 -3.34 -0.86
N ILE A 367 16.40 -2.60 -1.47
CA ILE A 367 15.05 -3.12 -1.76
C ILE A 367 15.06 -3.71 -3.18
N ASP A 368 14.75 -4.99 -3.30
CA ASP A 368 14.72 -5.68 -4.59
C ASP A 368 13.38 -5.47 -5.30
N HIS A 369 12.28 -5.57 -4.53
CA HIS A 369 10.92 -5.46 -5.04
C HIS A 369 9.98 -4.95 -3.95
N ALA A 370 8.97 -4.18 -4.34
CA ALA A 370 7.89 -3.74 -3.47
C ALA A 370 6.55 -4.12 -4.11
N THR A 371 5.56 -4.51 -3.31
CA THR A 371 4.23 -4.86 -3.85
C THR A 371 3.69 -3.77 -4.79
N THR A 372 3.20 -4.18 -5.97
CA THR A 372 2.66 -3.25 -6.98
C THR A 372 1.14 -3.31 -7.08
N THR A 373 0.51 -4.27 -6.39
CA THR A 373 -0.94 -4.46 -6.35
C THR A 373 -1.50 -4.08 -4.98
N GLY A 374 -2.81 -3.86 -4.90
CA GLY A 374 -3.50 -3.52 -3.66
C GLY A 374 -4.06 -2.10 -3.67
N ASN A 375 -4.71 -1.72 -2.57
CA ASN A 375 -5.33 -0.42 -2.47
C ASN A 375 -4.28 0.71 -2.39
N ALA A 376 -4.71 1.92 -2.75
CA ALA A 376 -3.87 3.11 -2.84
C ALA A 376 -3.05 3.41 -1.59
N ASN A 377 -3.58 3.04 -0.42
CA ASN A 377 -3.01 3.36 0.88
C ASN A 377 -2.21 2.20 1.47
N GLU A 378 -2.03 1.09 0.76
CA GLU A 378 -1.26 -0.08 1.20
C GLU A 378 -0.12 -0.43 0.25
N VAL A 379 -0.35 -0.26 -1.05
CA VAL A 379 0.59 -0.65 -2.10
C VAL A 379 2.00 -0.11 -1.85
N GLY A 380 2.99 -0.98 -2.06
CA GLY A 380 4.40 -0.67 -1.99
C GLY A 380 5.00 -0.58 -0.59
N ARG A 381 4.20 -0.63 0.48
CA ARG A 381 4.66 -0.39 1.86
C ARG A 381 5.04 -1.69 2.58
N PHE A 382 6.16 -1.65 3.29
CA PHE A 382 6.56 -2.66 4.27
C PHE A 382 7.55 -2.08 5.28
N ILE A 383 7.77 -2.79 6.38
CA ILE A 383 8.68 -2.43 7.46
C ILE A 383 9.97 -3.24 7.31
N ILE A 384 11.10 -2.57 7.55
CA ILE A 384 12.46 -3.12 7.41
C ILE A 384 13.23 -3.27 8.73
N GLY A 385 12.85 -2.50 9.76
CA GLY A 385 13.44 -2.55 11.10
C GLY A 385 12.47 -2.05 12.17
N GLN A 386 12.54 -2.60 13.38
CA GLN A 386 11.64 -2.24 14.49
C GLN A 386 12.32 -2.38 15.86
N ILE A 387 11.75 -1.69 16.86
CA ILE A 387 11.84 -2.05 18.27
C ILE A 387 10.42 -2.36 18.73
N HIS A 388 10.25 -3.45 19.49
CA HIS A 388 8.98 -3.84 20.10
C HIS A 388 9.16 -3.97 21.62
N ASP A 389 8.11 -3.60 22.36
CA ASP A 389 7.88 -4.14 23.71
C ASP A 389 6.89 -5.33 23.67
N GLN A 390 6.26 -5.67 24.80
CA GLN A 390 5.20 -6.68 24.85
C GLN A 390 3.95 -6.37 24.00
N ASN A 391 3.64 -5.10 23.77
CA ASN A 391 2.36 -4.60 23.26
C ASN A 391 2.51 -3.58 22.13
N ASP A 392 3.51 -2.69 22.23
CA ASP A 392 3.63 -1.46 21.44
C ASP A 392 5.01 -1.36 20.79
N GLU A 393 5.16 -0.39 19.88
CA GLU A 393 6.36 -0.26 19.06
C GLU A 393 7.06 1.11 19.22
N PRO A 394 8.17 1.20 19.98
CA PRO A 394 8.99 2.41 20.04
C PRO A 394 9.43 2.91 18.66
N ILE A 395 9.64 2.00 17.69
CA ILE A 395 9.84 2.38 16.30
C ILE A 395 9.40 1.29 15.33
N ARG A 396 8.81 1.72 14.21
CA ARG A 396 8.68 0.92 12.99
C ARG A 396 9.23 1.72 11.80
N LEU A 397 10.31 1.24 11.20
CA LEU A 397 10.97 1.87 10.05
C LEU A 397 10.43 1.27 8.75
N TYR A 398 9.86 2.13 7.91
CA TYR A 398 9.19 1.74 6.67
C TYR A 398 10.03 2.06 5.45
N TYR A 399 9.87 1.23 4.42
CA TYR A 399 10.09 1.61 3.03
C TYR A 399 8.74 1.60 2.30
N ARG A 400 8.53 2.56 1.39
CA ARG A 400 7.36 2.56 0.51
C ARG A 400 7.71 3.07 -0.89
N LYS A 401 7.41 2.28 -1.92
CA LYS A 401 7.51 2.73 -3.32
C LYS A 401 6.19 2.55 -4.04
N LEU A 402 5.62 3.63 -4.58
CA LEU A 402 4.41 3.54 -5.40
C LEU A 402 4.74 2.97 -6.80
N PRO A 403 3.79 2.27 -7.46
CA PRO A 403 4.02 1.71 -8.79
C PRO A 403 4.38 2.76 -9.85
N ASN A 404 3.84 3.97 -9.73
CA ASN A 404 4.01 5.08 -10.66
C ASN A 404 5.12 6.08 -10.25
N GLN A 405 5.85 5.83 -9.16
CA GLN A 405 6.99 6.65 -8.73
C GLN A 405 8.31 5.96 -9.11
N ALA A 406 9.31 6.74 -9.53
CA ALA A 406 10.61 6.19 -9.93
C ALA A 406 11.37 5.59 -8.75
N THR A 407 11.29 6.24 -7.58
CA THR A 407 11.97 5.85 -6.35
C THR A 407 10.98 5.69 -5.18
N GLY A 408 11.45 5.18 -4.05
CA GLY A 408 10.66 4.98 -2.82
C GLY A 408 11.09 5.88 -1.66
N ALA A 409 10.19 6.02 -0.69
CA ALA A 409 10.40 6.76 0.55
C ALA A 409 10.86 5.85 1.69
N VAL A 410 11.58 6.44 2.65
CA VAL A 410 11.92 5.86 3.94
C VAL A 410 11.49 6.82 5.05
N TYR A 411 10.74 6.31 6.01
CA TYR A 411 10.18 7.07 7.13
C TYR A 411 9.89 6.11 8.29
N PHE A 412 9.62 6.60 9.48
CA PHE A 412 9.28 5.74 10.61
C PHE A 412 8.10 6.28 11.42
N ALA A 413 7.49 5.40 12.21
CA ALA A 413 6.50 5.74 13.23
C ALA A 413 7.07 5.47 14.62
N HIS A 414 6.72 6.32 15.59
CA HIS A 414 6.96 6.14 17.02
C HIS A 414 5.60 6.06 17.74
N GLU A 415 5.31 4.94 18.37
CA GLU A 415 4.18 4.85 19.29
C GLU A 415 4.57 5.34 20.69
N SER A 416 3.61 5.89 21.42
CA SER A 416 3.83 6.36 22.78
C SER A 416 2.57 6.25 23.62
N GLN A 417 2.75 6.23 24.95
CA GLN A 417 1.67 6.26 25.94
C GLN A 417 0.72 5.07 25.75
N ASP A 418 1.29 3.85 25.75
CA ASP A 418 0.59 2.57 25.49
C ASP A 418 -0.21 2.60 24.17
N ALA A 419 0.48 3.01 23.10
CA ALA A 419 -0.03 3.17 21.74
C ALA A 419 -1.29 4.07 21.61
N THR A 420 -1.54 4.98 22.56
CA THR A 420 -2.61 5.98 22.43
C THR A 420 -2.21 7.14 21.52
N LYS A 421 -0.92 7.27 21.21
CA LYS A 421 -0.36 8.23 20.26
C LYS A 421 0.62 7.54 19.32
N GLU A 422 0.67 8.04 18.09
CA GLU A 422 1.54 7.57 17.03
C GLU A 422 1.98 8.78 16.19
N ASP A 423 3.29 9.01 16.12
CA ASP A 423 3.89 10.12 15.37
C ASP A 423 4.74 9.58 14.21
N PHE A 424 4.60 10.18 13.02
CA PHE A 424 5.35 9.79 11.82
C PHE A 424 6.45 10.80 11.52
N TYR A 425 7.65 10.30 11.25
CA TYR A 425 8.85 11.11 11.01
C TYR A 425 9.44 10.79 9.63
N PRO A 426 9.61 11.81 8.76
CA PRO A 426 10.25 11.62 7.46
C PRO A 426 11.76 11.46 7.61
N LEU A 427 12.36 10.64 6.75
CA LEU A 427 13.81 10.61 6.49
C LEU A 427 14.05 10.98 5.02
N VAL A 428 13.58 10.14 4.10
CA VAL A 428 13.57 10.43 2.65
C VAL A 428 12.13 10.31 2.19
N GLY A 429 11.46 11.44 2.01
CA GLY A 429 10.01 11.46 1.83
C GLY A 429 9.24 11.06 3.09
N ASP A 430 7.94 10.80 2.92
CA ASP A 430 7.03 10.42 4.01
C ASP A 430 6.13 9.24 3.62
N MET A 431 5.09 9.00 4.42
CA MET A 431 4.16 7.88 4.22
C MET A 431 3.37 7.93 2.91
N THR A 432 3.24 9.08 2.24
CA THR A 432 2.61 9.22 0.92
C THR A 432 3.45 8.56 -0.17
N ALA A 433 4.78 8.60 -0.01
CA ALA A 433 5.80 8.12 -0.96
C ALA A 433 5.79 8.82 -2.33
N GLU A 434 5.34 10.08 -2.40
CA GLU A 434 5.40 10.91 -3.60
C GLU A 434 6.76 11.62 -3.73
N VAL A 435 7.80 10.83 -3.95
CA VAL A 435 9.20 11.29 -3.90
C VAL A 435 9.86 11.53 -5.26
N GLY A 436 9.16 11.24 -6.37
CA GLY A 436 9.71 11.40 -7.71
C GLY A 436 11.03 10.66 -7.89
N ASP A 437 12.06 11.40 -8.29
CA ASP A 437 13.43 10.91 -8.48
C ASP A 437 14.34 11.12 -7.24
N ASP A 438 13.85 11.78 -6.19
CA ASP A 438 14.66 12.20 -5.01
C ASP A 438 14.73 11.13 -3.90
N GLY A 439 13.99 10.03 -4.07
CA GLY A 439 13.91 8.93 -3.11
C GLY A 439 15.07 7.94 -3.13
N ILE A 440 14.76 6.68 -2.83
CA ILE A 440 15.67 5.53 -2.87
C ILE A 440 15.13 4.51 -3.89
N ALA A 441 15.88 4.24 -4.95
CA ALA A 441 15.47 3.35 -6.01
C ALA A 441 15.46 1.87 -5.57
N LEU A 442 14.72 1.03 -6.30
CA LEU A 442 14.91 -0.43 -6.18
C LEU A 442 16.33 -0.78 -6.62
N GLY A 443 17.02 -1.62 -5.85
CA GLY A 443 18.41 -2.02 -6.06
C GLY A 443 19.46 -1.03 -5.52
N GLU A 444 19.08 0.19 -5.12
CA GLU A 444 19.99 1.13 -4.45
C GLU A 444 20.30 0.63 -3.04
N VAL A 445 21.59 0.49 -2.71
CA VAL A 445 22.03 0.12 -1.37
C VAL A 445 22.03 1.36 -0.47
N PHE A 446 21.44 1.24 0.71
CA PHE A 446 21.44 2.26 1.74
C PHE A 446 21.57 1.59 3.12
N SER A 447 21.82 2.41 4.15
CA SER A 447 21.95 1.93 5.51
C SER A 447 21.04 2.69 6.45
N TYR A 448 20.56 2.02 7.50
CA TYR A 448 19.89 2.67 8.61
C TYR A 448 20.55 2.30 9.93
N ARG A 449 20.47 3.22 10.90
CA ARG A 449 20.83 2.99 12.29
C ARG A 449 19.73 3.48 13.20
N ILE A 450 19.31 2.62 14.13
CA ILE A 450 18.37 2.92 15.21
C ILE A 450 19.16 2.83 16.50
N ASP A 451 19.43 3.96 17.15
CA ASP A 451 20.21 4.06 18.38
C ASP A 451 19.36 4.62 19.53
N VAL A 452 19.12 3.79 20.54
CA VAL A 452 18.44 4.21 21.77
C VAL A 452 19.48 4.43 22.87
N LYS A 453 19.40 5.59 23.53
CA LYS A 453 20.14 5.96 24.73
C LYS A 453 19.19 6.56 25.75
N GLY A 454 18.74 5.75 26.70
CA GLY A 454 17.71 6.11 27.66
C GLY A 454 16.41 6.51 26.96
N ASN A 455 15.91 7.71 27.23
CA ASN A 455 14.71 8.25 26.58
C ASN A 455 15.00 8.99 25.26
N THR A 456 16.18 8.82 24.65
CA THR A 456 16.48 9.41 23.34
C THR A 456 16.64 8.31 22.30
N MET A 457 15.90 8.39 21.20
CA MET A 457 16.10 7.53 20.04
C MET A 457 16.59 8.37 18.86
N THR A 458 17.76 8.02 18.33
CA THR A 458 18.34 8.64 17.13
C THR A 458 18.23 7.66 15.96
N VAL A 459 17.53 8.08 14.90
CA VAL A 459 17.38 7.30 13.67
C VAL A 459 18.19 7.98 12.58
N THR A 460 19.18 7.27 12.05
CA THR A 460 20.04 7.75 10.96
C THR A 460 19.76 6.95 9.69
N LEU A 461 19.66 7.62 8.55
CA LEU A 461 19.59 7.04 7.21
C LEU A 461 20.82 7.50 6.43
N MET A 462 21.64 6.56 5.97
CA MET A 462 22.88 6.83 5.24
C MET A 462 22.78 6.34 3.80
N ARG A 463 23.25 7.14 2.85
CA ARG A 463 23.29 6.81 1.40
C ARG A 463 24.64 7.18 0.83
N GLU A 464 25.16 6.35 -0.07
CA GLU A 464 26.44 6.59 -0.72
C GLU A 464 26.44 7.97 -1.42
N GLY A 465 27.45 8.79 -1.12
CA GLY A 465 27.64 10.11 -1.73
C GLY A 465 26.60 11.18 -1.34
N LYS A 466 25.76 10.93 -0.34
CA LYS A 466 24.78 11.90 0.20
C LYS A 466 25.00 12.09 1.70
N ASP A 467 24.63 13.26 2.23
CA ASP A 467 24.68 13.51 3.67
C ASP A 467 23.68 12.62 4.41
N ASP A 468 24.03 12.24 5.64
CA ASP A 468 23.16 11.48 6.53
C ASP A 468 21.89 12.27 6.87
N VAL A 469 20.74 11.60 6.85
CA VAL A 469 19.50 12.15 7.39
C VAL A 469 19.29 11.62 8.80
N VAL A 470 19.13 12.52 9.76
CA VAL A 470 19.03 12.19 11.19
C VAL A 470 17.73 12.73 11.77
N GLN A 471 16.98 11.87 12.44
CA GLN A 471 15.86 12.26 13.30
C GLN A 471 16.18 11.88 14.74
N VAL A 472 15.95 12.81 15.66
CA VAL A 472 16.11 12.59 17.11
C VAL A 472 14.73 12.68 17.75
N VAL A 473 14.32 11.60 18.40
CA VAL A 473 13.03 11.47 19.06
C VAL A 473 13.24 11.50 20.57
N ASP A 474 12.59 12.45 21.23
CA ASP A 474 12.49 12.51 22.69
C ASP A 474 11.34 11.61 23.16
N MET A 475 11.69 10.53 23.85
CA MET A 475 10.76 9.54 24.39
C MET A 475 10.46 9.77 25.87
N SER A 476 10.84 10.91 26.45
CA SER A 476 10.72 11.18 27.91
C SER A 476 9.29 11.10 28.44
N ASN A 477 8.28 11.24 27.57
CA ASN A 477 6.86 11.11 27.93
C ASN A 477 6.18 9.95 27.19
N SER A 478 6.96 8.99 26.66
CA SER A 478 6.44 7.86 25.89
C SER A 478 6.06 6.67 26.74
N GLY A 479 6.56 6.59 27.99
CA GLY A 479 6.19 5.56 28.96
C GLY A 479 6.93 4.24 28.82
N TYR A 480 7.99 4.18 27.99
CA TYR A 480 8.84 2.99 27.85
C TYR A 480 9.79 2.76 29.04
N ASP A 481 9.92 3.75 29.92
CA ASP A 481 10.77 3.76 31.12
C ASP A 481 10.00 3.48 32.44
N VAL A 482 8.70 3.17 32.38
CA VAL A 482 7.85 2.95 33.58
C VAL A 482 8.18 1.66 34.35
N GLY A 483 8.95 0.76 33.73
CA GLY A 483 9.32 -0.55 34.27
C GLY A 483 8.40 -1.70 33.83
N GLY A 484 8.95 -2.91 33.77
CA GLY A 484 8.28 -4.12 33.28
C GLY A 484 8.12 -4.20 31.76
N LYS A 485 8.59 -3.19 31.02
CA LYS A 485 8.65 -3.20 29.56
C LYS A 485 9.99 -3.78 29.12
N TYR A 486 9.97 -4.80 28.27
CA TYR A 486 11.17 -5.44 27.75
C TYR A 486 11.24 -5.25 26.25
N MET A 487 12.43 -4.98 25.74
CA MET A 487 12.66 -4.59 24.36
C MET A 487 13.33 -5.71 23.57
N TYR A 488 13.09 -5.67 22.26
CA TYR A 488 13.80 -6.48 21.29
C TYR A 488 13.73 -5.82 19.92
N PHE A 489 14.83 -5.91 19.18
CA PHE A 489 14.88 -5.51 17.78
C PHE A 489 14.17 -6.53 16.88
N LYS A 490 13.76 -6.02 15.72
CA LYS A 490 13.32 -6.83 14.57
C LYS A 490 13.90 -6.28 13.29
N ALA A 491 14.20 -7.16 12.34
CA ALA A 491 14.69 -6.80 11.01
C ALA A 491 14.28 -7.83 9.97
N GLY A 492 14.09 -7.41 8.72
CA GLY A 492 13.68 -8.26 7.60
C GLY A 492 12.63 -7.57 6.76
N VAL A 493 11.58 -8.31 6.35
CA VAL A 493 10.45 -7.73 5.62
C VAL A 493 9.14 -8.09 6.32
N TYR A 494 8.56 -7.09 7.00
CA TYR A 494 7.21 -7.17 7.53
C TYR A 494 6.25 -6.40 6.61
N ASN A 495 5.47 -7.14 5.82
CA ASN A 495 4.58 -6.57 4.82
C ASN A 495 3.55 -5.62 5.48
N GLN A 496 3.09 -4.58 4.76
CA GLN A 496 2.04 -3.65 5.20
C GLN A 496 0.92 -3.52 4.17
N ASN A 497 0.80 -4.51 3.29
CA ASN A 497 -0.20 -4.63 2.25
C ASN A 497 -0.95 -5.96 2.40
N ILE A 498 -2.25 -5.88 2.72
CA ILE A 498 -3.14 -7.05 2.82
C ILE A 498 -4.10 -7.12 1.64
N SER A 499 -4.27 -6.02 0.92
CA SER A 499 -5.22 -5.88 -0.19
C SER A 499 -4.64 -6.28 -1.55
N GLY A 500 -3.32 -6.31 -1.70
CA GLY A 500 -2.63 -6.78 -2.90
C GLY A 500 -2.86 -8.26 -3.22
N ASP A 501 -2.54 -8.68 -4.43
CA ASP A 501 -2.67 -10.06 -4.89
C ASP A 501 -1.85 -11.01 -4.00
N LEU A 502 -2.36 -12.22 -3.79
CA LEU A 502 -1.81 -13.15 -2.77
C LEU A 502 -0.32 -13.43 -2.97
N ASP A 503 0.10 -13.58 -4.22
CA ASP A 503 1.48 -13.90 -4.60
C ASP A 503 2.35 -12.67 -4.88
N ASP A 504 1.78 -11.45 -4.83
CA ASP A 504 2.58 -10.24 -4.81
C ASP A 504 3.38 -10.19 -3.50
N TYR A 505 4.53 -9.52 -3.53
CA TYR A 505 5.49 -9.55 -2.42
C TYR A 505 6.28 -8.27 -2.30
N SER A 506 6.96 -8.12 -1.17
CA SER A 506 8.11 -7.22 -1.03
C SER A 506 9.34 -8.05 -0.71
N GLN A 507 10.51 -7.59 -1.17
CA GLN A 507 11.77 -8.28 -0.97
C GLN A 507 12.90 -7.27 -0.71
N ALA A 508 13.75 -7.59 0.25
CA ALA A 508 14.96 -6.84 0.56
C ALA A 508 16.14 -7.79 0.70
N THR A 509 17.32 -7.30 0.34
CA THR A 509 18.59 -8.02 0.48
C THR A 509 19.50 -7.24 1.44
N PHE A 510 19.87 -7.85 2.56
CA PHE A 510 20.71 -7.27 3.60
C PHE A 510 22.18 -7.63 3.36
N TYR A 511 23.07 -6.67 3.58
CA TYR A 511 24.53 -6.79 3.52
C TYR A 511 25.21 -6.55 4.86
N GLN A 512 24.49 -5.96 5.82
CA GLN A 512 24.92 -5.79 7.21
C GLN A 512 23.67 -5.89 8.11
N LEU A 513 23.84 -6.50 9.28
CA LEU A 513 22.82 -6.59 10.31
C LEU A 513 23.51 -6.74 11.68
N ASP A 514 23.87 -5.60 12.26
CA ASP A 514 24.63 -5.53 13.50
C ASP A 514 23.74 -5.06 14.64
N VAL A 515 23.90 -5.68 15.81
CA VAL A 515 23.20 -5.33 17.05
C VAL A 515 24.22 -5.12 18.15
N SER A 516 24.04 -4.08 18.95
CA SER A 516 24.86 -3.84 20.15
C SER A 516 24.03 -3.30 21.32
N HIS A 517 24.46 -3.64 22.53
CA HIS A 517 23.83 -3.24 23.78
C HIS A 517 24.91 -2.91 24.81
N ASP A 518 24.63 -1.94 25.66
CA ASP A 518 25.45 -1.64 26.83
C ASP A 518 25.19 -2.67 27.94
N GLN A 519 26.11 -2.72 28.90
CA GLN A 519 26.03 -3.64 30.04
C GLN A 519 25.76 -2.87 31.32
N TYR A 520 25.00 -3.49 32.23
CA TYR A 520 24.76 -2.93 33.55
C TYR A 520 26.07 -2.73 34.32
N GLN A 521 26.29 -1.51 34.81
CA GLN A 521 27.39 -1.16 35.71
C GLN A 521 26.79 -0.65 37.03
N LYS A 522 27.21 -1.29 38.13
CA LYS A 522 26.75 -0.98 39.48
C LYS A 522 27.50 0.17 40.12
#